data_AF-A0A6L9SVI1-F1
#
_entry.id   AF-A0A6L9SVI1-F1
#
_cell.length_a   1.000
_cell.length_b   1.000
_cell.length_c   1.000
_cell.angle_alpha   90.00
_cell.angle_beta   90.00
_cell.angle_gamma   90.00
#
_symmetry.space_group_name_H-M   'P 1'
#
loop_
_entity.id
_entity.type
_entity.pdbx_description
1 polymer ?
#
loop_
_entity_poly.entity_id
_entity_poly.type
_entity_poly.pdbx_seq_one_letter_code
_entity_poly.pdbx_strand_id
1 'polypeptide(L)'
;MDPSSIESDNGGERRCERTAGAGAGLRMPSPMGRAYAAPALSPRPFTPRDRSDYLFLLALLTLPADGTVLGFFQPFWTPLSPWFLVAYCVANPRLLRRTMHRYAPFFALPVVLVLLSMPGWAAFGLHNNAVVMSLTGVVAIPATLAALDIAFMYKKLSWQEAVRAVIAAYWFAFGVGVVQWLAIHLQLGAVQGYFGHLMYRSYITTGVAWGGDRGRPQFLFAEPSYIGMHLFGVLLPLFWLMRRRDRVFAERLKRLIVVFAAGSVLMGSGTRIILDSLVALIVVIVVETPWRDAKRRPRGIVQLIGAGLLAMVSFAADSRLGSILGNGMEGDGSFFARIWQSLGPLCGIVERPWTLLTGYGAGNIADATHQGAGLAAWVLSAMHADAKPAISWYAVIAPDTVWTMCAYTNALTEFGLIGFGLFVFMVLRFIGRHHDWTKLSVCWLVLVAYLYVQFEGYAFAALPFLIWALTRCSEFIRIDDAQ
;
A
#
# COMPACT_ATOMS: atom_id res chain seq x y z
N MET A 1 -24.85 -45.59 -38.62
CA MET A 1 -26.17 -45.97 -39.14
C MET A 1 -27.18 -45.66 -38.05
N ASP A 2 -28.18 -44.88 -38.42
CA ASP A 2 -29.42 -44.62 -37.67
C ASP A 2 -30.47 -45.72 -37.98
N PRO A 3 -31.68 -45.75 -37.38
CA PRO A 3 -32.12 -45.19 -36.09
C PRO A 3 -33.12 -46.10 -35.29
N SER A 4 -33.53 -45.62 -34.10
CA SER A 4 -34.88 -45.66 -33.45
C SER A 4 -35.90 -46.82 -33.61
N SER A 5 -36.56 -47.22 -32.50
CA SER A 5 -38.02 -47.55 -32.32
C SER A 5 -38.24 -48.54 -31.14
N ILE A 6 -39.40 -48.67 -30.45
CA ILE A 6 -40.49 -47.75 -29.99
C ILE A 6 -41.36 -48.52 -28.95
N GLU A 7 -42.00 -47.83 -27.96
CA GLU A 7 -43.17 -48.29 -27.14
C GLU A 7 -43.03 -49.55 -26.22
N SER A 8 -43.89 -49.86 -25.22
CA SER A 8 -44.87 -49.05 -24.43
C SER A 8 -45.33 -49.73 -23.11
N ASP A 9 -45.95 -48.91 -22.25
CA ASP A 9 -47.21 -49.13 -21.52
C ASP A 9 -47.35 -49.52 -20.01
N ASN A 10 -48.17 -48.67 -19.36
CA ASN A 10 -49.07 -48.78 -18.20
C ASN A 10 -48.86 -49.73 -16.99
N GLY A 11 -48.90 -49.11 -15.80
CA GLY A 11 -50.18 -49.02 -15.05
C GLY A 11 -50.29 -49.83 -13.75
N GLY A 12 -50.54 -49.15 -12.60
CA GLY A 12 -50.70 -49.87 -11.34
C GLY A 12 -50.85 -49.07 -10.03
N GLU A 13 -51.62 -47.98 -9.99
CA GLU A 13 -51.98 -47.38 -8.69
C GLU A 13 -52.98 -48.28 -7.91
N ARG A 14 -52.75 -48.44 -6.60
CA ARG A 14 -53.84 -48.66 -5.63
C ARG A 14 -53.44 -48.30 -4.20
N ARG A 15 -54.36 -47.68 -3.45
CA ARG A 15 -54.13 -47.11 -2.11
C ARG A 15 -55.37 -47.28 -1.24
N CYS A 16 -55.29 -48.13 -0.21
CA CYS A 16 -56.14 -48.22 0.98
C CYS A 16 -55.31 -48.96 2.04
N GLU A 17 -55.07 -48.53 3.27
CA GLU A 17 -55.92 -47.98 4.35
C GLU A 17 -56.04 -49.00 5.50
N ARG A 18 -55.38 -48.64 6.61
CA ARG A 18 -55.57 -49.00 8.02
C ARG A 18 -56.43 -50.23 8.40
N THR A 19 -55.86 -51.03 9.28
CA THR A 19 -56.55 -51.43 10.53
C THR A 19 -55.53 -51.56 11.66
N ALA A 20 -55.97 -51.46 12.91
CA ALA A 20 -55.09 -51.41 14.08
C ALA A 20 -55.14 -52.73 14.88
N GLY A 21 -54.01 -53.14 15.45
CA GLY A 21 -53.89 -54.22 16.42
C GLY A 21 -52.92 -53.82 17.53
N ALA A 22 -53.35 -53.90 18.78
CA ALA A 22 -52.57 -53.46 19.92
C ALA A 22 -51.57 -54.53 20.39
N GLY A 23 -50.34 -54.11 20.71
CA GLY A 23 -49.31 -54.97 21.30
C GLY A 23 -48.41 -54.16 22.21
N ALA A 24 -48.67 -54.19 23.52
CA ALA A 24 -47.89 -53.43 24.50
C ALA A 24 -46.55 -54.11 24.78
N GLY A 25 -45.45 -53.47 24.38
CA GLY A 25 -44.09 -53.91 24.69
C GLY A 25 -43.22 -52.73 25.09
N LEU A 26 -42.70 -52.71 26.31
CA LEU A 26 -41.82 -51.64 26.79
C LEU A 26 -40.49 -51.69 26.02
N ARG A 27 -40.26 -50.70 25.14
CA ARG A 27 -38.91 -50.38 24.66
C ARG A 27 -38.27 -49.38 25.60
N MET A 28 -37.24 -49.81 26.33
CA MET A 28 -36.29 -48.92 26.99
C MET A 28 -35.75 -47.90 25.99
N PRO A 29 -35.65 -46.60 26.32
CA PRO A 29 -35.01 -45.62 25.47
C PRO A 29 -33.51 -45.93 25.38
N SER A 30 -33.01 -46.19 24.17
CA SER A 30 -31.57 -46.33 23.94
C SER A 30 -30.87 -45.01 24.32
N PRO A 31 -29.78 -45.05 25.11
CA PRO A 31 -29.10 -43.83 25.52
C PRO A 31 -28.53 -43.14 24.27
N MET A 32 -29.02 -41.93 23.97
CA MET A 32 -28.43 -41.11 22.93
C MET A 32 -26.97 -40.83 23.28
N GLY A 33 -26.06 -41.49 22.57
CA GLY A 33 -24.65 -41.14 22.57
C GLY A 33 -24.49 -39.73 22.02
N ARG A 34 -24.51 -38.73 22.92
CA ARG A 34 -24.02 -37.39 22.61
C ARG A 34 -22.59 -37.54 22.15
N ALA A 35 -22.37 -37.44 20.83
CA ALA A 35 -21.04 -37.22 20.31
C ALA A 35 -20.50 -35.97 20.99
N TYR A 36 -19.48 -36.14 21.83
CA TYR A 36 -18.72 -35.02 22.36
C TYR A 36 -17.99 -34.39 21.18
N ALA A 37 -18.64 -33.41 20.56
CA ALA A 37 -17.97 -32.51 19.65
C ALA A 37 -16.76 -31.93 20.41
N ALA A 38 -15.55 -32.26 19.94
CA ALA A 38 -14.33 -31.79 20.58
C ALA A 38 -14.43 -30.26 20.71
N PRO A 39 -14.11 -29.68 21.89
CA PRO A 39 -14.28 -28.26 22.11
C PRO A 39 -13.51 -27.51 21.03
N ALA A 40 -14.22 -26.70 20.24
CA ALA A 40 -13.66 -26.04 19.08
C ALA A 40 -12.43 -25.23 19.50
N LEU A 41 -11.25 -25.72 19.10
CA LEU A 41 -9.97 -25.13 19.49
C LEU A 41 -10.02 -23.63 19.17
N SER A 42 -9.78 -22.80 20.20
CA SER A 42 -9.78 -21.35 20.04
C SER A 42 -8.82 -21.00 18.91
N PRO A 43 -9.27 -20.26 17.88
CA PRO A 43 -8.52 -20.14 16.64
C PRO A 43 -7.18 -19.46 16.94
N ARG A 44 -6.10 -20.22 16.80
CA ARG A 44 -4.75 -19.75 17.12
C ARG A 44 -4.46 -18.44 16.38
N PRO A 45 -3.77 -17.48 17.01
CA PRO A 45 -3.52 -16.18 16.38
C PRO A 45 -2.60 -16.32 15.16
N PHE A 46 -1.64 -17.25 15.23
CA PHE A 46 -0.71 -17.61 14.17
C PHE A 46 -0.16 -19.02 14.40
N THR A 47 0.06 -19.77 13.34
CA THR A 47 0.56 -21.15 13.35
C THR A 47 1.85 -21.24 12.52
N PRO A 48 3.02 -20.95 13.11
CA PRO A 48 4.32 -21.00 12.41
C PRO A 48 4.70 -22.44 12.07
N ARG A 49 5.51 -22.61 11.01
CA ARG A 49 6.18 -23.89 10.68
C ARG A 49 7.60 -23.94 11.23
N ASP A 50 8.28 -22.81 11.30
CA ASP A 50 9.55 -22.65 12.02
C ASP A 50 9.72 -21.25 12.62
N ARG A 51 10.79 -21.05 13.40
CA ARG A 51 11.05 -19.81 14.15
C ARG A 51 11.17 -18.56 13.27
N SER A 52 11.53 -18.68 11.99
CA SER A 52 11.62 -17.51 11.10
C SER A 52 10.24 -16.95 10.75
N ASP A 53 9.17 -17.74 10.81
CA ASP A 53 7.81 -17.27 10.47
C ASP A 53 7.29 -16.20 11.42
N TYR A 54 7.86 -16.08 12.63
CA TYR A 54 7.61 -14.94 13.52
C TYR A 54 8.13 -13.61 12.95
N LEU A 55 9.20 -13.61 12.13
CA LEU A 55 9.65 -12.40 11.41
C LEU A 55 8.61 -11.98 10.38
N PHE A 56 8.01 -12.94 9.66
CA PHE A 56 6.91 -12.65 8.73
C PHE A 56 5.66 -12.13 9.46
N LEU A 57 5.32 -12.71 10.62
CA LEU A 57 4.22 -12.18 11.47
C LEU A 57 4.53 -10.75 11.96
N LEU A 58 5.74 -10.48 12.45
CA LEU A 58 6.16 -9.15 12.89
C LEU A 58 6.10 -8.13 11.75
N ALA A 59 6.49 -8.52 10.53
CA ALA A 59 6.32 -7.67 9.36
C ALA A 59 4.85 -7.29 9.13
N LEU A 60 3.93 -8.25 9.19
CA LEU A 60 2.49 -7.99 9.02
C LEU A 60 1.89 -7.13 10.14
N LEU A 61 2.34 -7.33 11.39
CA LEU A 61 1.89 -6.55 12.54
C LEU A 61 2.45 -5.12 12.57
N THR A 62 3.63 -4.90 11.99
CA THR A 62 4.28 -3.58 11.90
C THR A 62 4.06 -2.89 10.55
N LEU A 63 3.18 -3.42 9.69
CA LEU A 63 2.79 -2.75 8.43
C LEU A 63 2.31 -1.31 8.60
N PRO A 64 1.51 -0.93 9.62
CA PRO A 64 1.11 0.46 9.83
C PRO A 64 2.04 1.24 10.78
N ALA A 65 3.15 0.65 11.24
CA ALA A 65 4.11 1.28 12.13
C ALA A 65 5.35 1.70 11.34
N ASP A 66 5.26 2.89 10.72
CA ASP A 66 6.31 3.40 9.82
C ASP A 66 6.77 4.84 10.11
N GLY A 67 6.20 5.48 11.14
CA GLY A 67 6.64 6.78 11.63
C GLY A 67 7.42 6.76 12.94
N THR A 68 7.78 5.58 13.46
CA THR A 68 8.35 5.43 14.81
C THR A 68 9.88 5.50 14.83
N VAL A 69 10.46 6.02 15.92
CA VAL A 69 11.92 6.05 16.17
C VAL A 69 12.63 4.69 16.15
N LEU A 70 11.87 3.59 16.17
CA LEU A 70 12.37 2.21 16.09
C LEU A 70 12.61 1.74 14.64
N GLY A 71 12.09 2.44 13.64
CA GLY A 71 12.24 2.09 12.23
C GLY A 71 13.60 2.48 11.67
N PHE A 72 14.08 1.75 10.66
CA PHE A 72 15.28 2.15 9.94
C PHE A 72 15.01 3.46 9.19
N PHE A 73 15.92 4.42 9.29
CA PHE A 73 15.74 5.74 8.67
C PHE A 73 15.82 5.69 7.14
N GLN A 74 14.86 6.33 6.49
CA GLN A 74 14.80 6.67 5.08
C GLN A 74 14.39 8.16 4.99
N PRO A 75 14.65 8.85 3.87
CA PRO A 75 14.10 10.18 3.65
C PRO A 75 12.58 10.20 3.88
N PHE A 76 12.15 11.06 4.79
CA PHE A 76 10.75 11.23 5.21
C PHE A 76 10.04 10.02 5.86
N TRP A 77 10.71 8.89 6.07
CA TRP A 77 10.03 7.62 6.40
C TRP A 77 10.87 6.72 7.32
N THR A 78 10.23 5.97 8.23
CA THR A 78 10.91 5.10 9.23
C THR A 78 10.22 3.74 9.33
N PRO A 79 10.19 2.93 8.25
CA PRO A 79 9.41 1.70 8.23
C PRO A 79 10.05 0.57 9.04
N LEU A 80 9.21 -0.21 9.74
CA LEU A 80 9.62 -1.45 10.41
C LEU A 80 9.42 -2.69 9.52
N SER A 81 8.25 -2.80 8.89
CA SER A 81 7.82 -4.01 8.15
C SER A 81 8.83 -4.53 7.10
N PRO A 82 9.43 -3.71 6.21
CA PRO A 82 10.33 -4.19 5.16
C PRO A 82 11.56 -4.93 5.70
N TRP A 83 12.08 -4.54 6.86
CA TRP A 83 13.28 -5.12 7.46
C TRP A 83 13.00 -6.47 8.09
N PHE A 84 11.80 -6.66 8.66
CA PHE A 84 11.32 -7.98 9.06
C PHE A 84 11.12 -8.90 7.84
N LEU A 85 10.72 -8.38 6.67
CA LEU A 85 10.66 -9.15 5.41
C LEU A 85 12.06 -9.50 4.87
N VAL A 86 13.03 -8.58 4.93
CA VAL A 86 14.45 -8.84 4.60
C VAL A 86 15.03 -9.90 5.53
N ALA A 87 14.86 -9.76 6.85
CA ALA A 87 15.32 -10.72 7.85
C ALA A 87 14.66 -12.10 7.65
N TYR A 88 13.37 -12.14 7.32
CA TYR A 88 12.66 -13.37 6.98
C TYR A 88 13.26 -14.06 5.73
N CYS A 89 13.62 -13.29 4.70
CA CYS A 89 14.28 -13.83 3.52
C CYS A 89 15.67 -14.39 3.85
N VAL A 90 16.49 -13.65 4.61
CA VAL A 90 17.85 -14.05 5.03
C VAL A 90 17.81 -15.30 5.92
N ALA A 91 16.80 -15.43 6.79
CA ALA A 91 16.57 -16.62 7.61
C ALA A 91 16.13 -17.86 6.80
N ASN A 92 15.77 -17.72 5.53
CA ASN A 92 15.26 -18.78 4.67
C ASN A 92 16.12 -18.98 3.38
N PRO A 93 17.46 -19.09 3.45
CA PRO A 93 18.35 -18.93 2.29
C PRO A 93 18.10 -19.98 1.18
N ARG A 94 17.70 -21.21 1.55
CA ARG A 94 17.35 -22.28 0.59
C ARG A 94 16.07 -21.99 -0.19
N LEU A 95 15.11 -21.29 0.41
CA LEU A 95 13.86 -20.89 -0.23
C LEU A 95 14.05 -19.57 -0.99
N LEU A 96 14.75 -18.61 -0.40
CA LEU A 96 15.18 -17.37 -1.05
C LEU A 96 15.86 -17.65 -2.39
N ARG A 97 16.84 -18.57 -2.48
CA ARG A 97 17.46 -18.92 -3.76
C ARG A 97 16.45 -19.41 -4.83
N ARG A 98 15.46 -20.22 -4.45
CA ARG A 98 14.40 -20.68 -5.38
C ARG A 98 13.55 -19.51 -5.88
N THR A 99 13.20 -18.61 -4.97
CA THR A 99 12.43 -17.40 -5.24
C THR A 99 13.20 -16.38 -6.07
N MET A 100 14.51 -16.23 -5.84
CA MET A 100 15.42 -15.41 -6.65
C MET A 100 15.43 -15.86 -8.11
N HIS A 101 15.42 -17.18 -8.39
CA HIS A 101 15.34 -17.67 -9.77
C HIS A 101 13.99 -17.33 -10.44
N ARG A 102 12.88 -17.25 -9.69
CA ARG A 102 11.55 -16.84 -10.22
C ARG A 102 11.48 -15.34 -10.48
N TYR A 103 11.92 -14.52 -9.52
CA TYR A 103 11.89 -13.05 -9.58
C TYR A 103 13.24 -12.46 -10.02
N ALA A 104 14.02 -13.20 -10.82
CA ALA A 104 15.40 -12.87 -11.16
C ALA A 104 15.62 -11.44 -11.69
N PRO A 105 14.74 -10.86 -12.54
CA PRO A 105 14.86 -9.46 -12.96
C PRO A 105 14.87 -8.47 -11.78
N PHE A 106 13.99 -8.66 -10.79
CA PHE A 106 13.89 -7.81 -9.61
C PHE A 106 15.08 -7.99 -8.65
N PHE A 107 15.70 -9.17 -8.63
CA PHE A 107 16.94 -9.42 -7.87
C PHE A 107 18.20 -8.93 -8.59
N ALA A 108 18.16 -8.80 -9.92
CA ALA A 108 19.24 -8.17 -10.69
C ALA A 108 19.17 -6.64 -10.65
N LEU A 109 17.97 -6.05 -10.52
CA LEU A 109 17.75 -4.60 -10.52
C LEU A 109 18.70 -3.84 -9.55
N PRO A 110 18.86 -4.19 -8.25
CA PRO A 110 19.76 -3.45 -7.37
C PRO A 110 21.20 -3.38 -7.90
N VAL A 111 21.69 -4.46 -8.52
CA VAL A 111 23.04 -4.52 -9.10
C VAL A 111 23.14 -3.61 -10.32
N VAL A 112 22.12 -3.60 -11.18
CA VAL A 112 22.09 -2.70 -12.35
C VAL A 112 22.00 -1.24 -11.94
N LEU A 113 21.23 -0.90 -10.90
CA LEU A 113 21.12 0.47 -10.39
C LEU A 113 22.41 0.95 -9.71
N VAL A 114 23.15 0.05 -9.04
CA VAL A 114 24.52 0.34 -8.55
C VAL A 114 25.48 0.63 -9.71
N LEU A 115 25.45 -0.18 -10.78
CA LEU A 115 26.29 0.05 -11.96
C LEU A 115 25.94 1.37 -12.69
N LEU A 116 24.65 1.69 -12.82
CA LEU A 116 24.18 2.97 -13.36
C LEU A 116 24.56 4.16 -12.46
N SER A 117 24.74 3.95 -11.16
CA SER A 117 25.16 5.01 -10.23
C SER A 117 26.65 5.35 -10.34
N MET A 118 27.50 4.49 -10.91
CA MET A 118 28.96 4.71 -10.94
C MET A 118 29.41 6.01 -11.64
N PRO A 119 28.85 6.42 -12.81
CA PRO A 119 29.18 7.72 -13.42
C PRO A 119 28.75 8.91 -12.55
N GLY A 120 27.60 8.79 -11.88
CA GLY A 120 27.12 9.77 -10.91
C GLY A 120 28.05 9.91 -9.70
N TRP A 121 28.42 8.79 -9.09
CA TRP A 121 29.36 8.75 -7.97
C TRP A 121 30.76 9.28 -8.34
N ALA A 122 31.21 9.06 -9.58
CA ALA A 122 32.47 9.61 -10.08
C ALA A 122 32.43 11.14 -10.34
N ALA A 123 31.24 11.70 -10.61
CA ALA A 123 31.06 13.12 -10.91
C ALA A 123 30.67 13.99 -9.70
N PHE A 124 29.89 13.42 -8.76
CA PHE A 124 29.28 14.14 -7.64
C PHE A 124 29.73 13.61 -6.26
N GLY A 125 30.34 12.42 -6.20
CA GLY A 125 30.83 11.80 -4.96
C GLY A 125 29.94 10.69 -4.39
N LEU A 126 30.34 10.19 -3.22
CA LEU A 126 29.71 9.07 -2.52
C LEU A 126 29.20 9.51 -1.14
N HIS A 127 27.92 9.90 -1.08
CA HIS A 127 27.25 10.23 0.18
C HIS A 127 26.81 8.95 0.90
N ASN A 128 27.76 8.26 1.55
CA ASN A 128 27.62 6.89 2.06
C ASN A 128 26.29 6.56 2.77
N ASN A 129 25.77 7.46 3.61
CA ASN A 129 24.53 7.22 4.35
C ASN A 129 23.29 7.33 3.44
N ALA A 130 23.17 8.40 2.65
CA ALA A 130 22.16 8.53 1.58
C ALA A 130 22.21 7.38 0.55
N VAL A 131 23.41 6.95 0.13
CA VAL A 131 23.63 5.76 -0.74
C VAL A 131 23.01 4.51 -0.10
N VAL A 132 23.26 4.28 1.20
CA VAL A 132 22.68 3.15 1.94
C VAL A 132 21.15 3.27 2.01
N MET A 133 20.60 4.46 2.26
CA MET A 133 19.14 4.67 2.30
C MET A 133 18.49 4.25 0.97
N SER A 134 18.92 4.84 -0.15
CA SER A 134 18.33 4.57 -1.46
C SER A 134 18.50 3.12 -1.91
N LEU A 135 19.70 2.55 -1.78
CA LEU A 135 19.96 1.17 -2.20
C LEU A 135 19.20 0.14 -1.34
N THR A 136 19.08 0.37 -0.02
CA THR A 136 18.27 -0.52 0.83
C THR A 136 16.77 -0.40 0.53
N GLY A 137 16.29 0.81 0.20
CA GLY A 137 14.96 1.02 -0.34
C GLY A 137 14.68 0.18 -1.58
N VAL A 138 15.61 0.16 -2.55
CA VAL A 138 15.52 -0.67 -3.76
C VAL A 138 15.54 -2.17 -3.42
N VAL A 139 16.43 -2.62 -2.52
CA VAL A 139 16.57 -4.03 -2.10
C VAL A 139 15.32 -4.56 -1.37
N ALA A 140 14.56 -3.69 -0.69
CA ALA A 140 13.33 -4.07 -0.02
C ALA A 140 12.21 -4.51 -0.98
N ILE A 141 12.24 -4.11 -2.27
CA ILE A 141 11.27 -4.54 -3.29
C ILE A 141 11.37 -6.05 -3.57
N PRO A 142 12.52 -6.60 -4.02
CA PRO A 142 12.68 -8.05 -4.21
C PRO A 142 12.61 -8.83 -2.88
N ALA A 143 13.00 -8.24 -1.75
CA ALA A 143 12.81 -8.87 -0.44
C ALA A 143 11.32 -9.02 -0.08
N THR A 144 10.48 -8.00 -0.34
CA THR A 144 9.02 -8.08 -0.11
C THR A 144 8.36 -9.10 -1.05
N LEU A 145 8.75 -9.11 -2.34
CA LEU A 145 8.34 -10.15 -3.29
C LEU A 145 8.68 -11.55 -2.76
N ALA A 146 9.91 -11.72 -2.27
CA ALA A 146 10.38 -13.02 -1.85
C ALA A 146 9.77 -13.48 -0.53
N ALA A 147 9.54 -12.58 0.43
CA ALA A 147 8.87 -12.91 1.68
C ALA A 147 7.44 -13.43 1.45
N LEU A 148 6.67 -12.78 0.56
CA LEU A 148 5.32 -13.23 0.20
C LEU A 148 5.33 -14.61 -0.48
N ASP A 149 6.30 -14.85 -1.37
CA ASP A 149 6.44 -16.13 -2.09
C ASP A 149 6.91 -17.27 -1.18
N ILE A 150 7.89 -17.01 -0.31
CA ILE A 150 8.37 -17.95 0.72
C ILE A 150 7.22 -18.29 1.67
N ALA A 151 6.50 -17.30 2.20
CA ALA A 151 5.41 -17.50 3.15
C ALA A 151 4.25 -18.31 2.56
N PHE A 152 3.67 -17.87 1.44
CA PHE A 152 2.41 -18.44 0.96
C PHE A 152 2.58 -19.57 -0.06
N MET A 153 3.67 -19.63 -0.83
CA MET A 153 3.82 -20.61 -1.92
C MET A 153 4.72 -21.78 -1.51
N TYR A 154 5.85 -21.51 -0.85
CA TYR A 154 6.75 -22.56 -0.38
C TYR A 154 6.38 -23.07 1.02
N LYS A 155 6.20 -22.16 1.99
CA LYS A 155 5.80 -22.53 3.36
C LYS A 155 4.29 -22.67 3.53
N LYS A 156 3.45 -22.24 2.59
CA LYS A 156 1.98 -22.34 2.69
C LYS A 156 1.45 -21.95 4.08
N LEU A 157 1.89 -20.80 4.60
CA LEU A 157 1.38 -20.24 5.85
C LEU A 157 -0.09 -19.83 5.69
N SER A 158 -0.86 -19.89 6.78
CA SER A 158 -2.29 -19.61 6.72
C SER A 158 -2.57 -18.17 6.30
N TRP A 159 -3.17 -18.02 5.12
CA TRP A 159 -3.63 -16.72 4.63
C TRP A 159 -4.69 -16.11 5.57
N GLN A 160 -5.50 -16.94 6.24
CA GLN A 160 -6.49 -16.48 7.21
C GLN A 160 -5.85 -15.81 8.42
N GLU A 161 -4.77 -16.41 8.94
CA GLU A 161 -4.01 -15.85 10.07
C GLU A 161 -3.28 -14.58 9.64
N ALA A 162 -2.63 -14.58 8.48
CA ALA A 162 -1.95 -13.41 7.93
C ALA A 162 -2.91 -12.22 7.72
N VAL A 163 -4.06 -12.43 7.09
CA VAL A 163 -5.07 -11.38 6.87
C VAL A 163 -5.71 -10.94 8.18
N ARG A 164 -5.90 -11.85 9.14
CA ARG A 164 -6.37 -11.51 10.50
C ARG A 164 -5.36 -10.63 11.25
N ALA A 165 -4.05 -10.93 11.15
CA ALA A 165 -2.99 -10.13 11.74
C ALA A 165 -2.93 -8.72 11.13
N VAL A 166 -3.02 -8.61 9.79
CA VAL A 166 -3.10 -7.31 9.10
C VAL A 166 -4.33 -6.52 9.58
N ILE A 167 -5.54 -7.12 9.56
CA ILE A 167 -6.76 -6.45 10.03
C ILE A 167 -6.63 -5.97 11.48
N ALA A 168 -6.04 -6.78 12.37
CA ALA A 168 -5.82 -6.42 13.76
C ALA A 168 -4.83 -5.24 13.92
N ALA A 169 -3.70 -5.28 13.21
CA ALA A 169 -2.70 -4.21 13.22
C ALA A 169 -3.28 -2.87 12.75
N TYR A 170 -4.10 -2.87 11.71
CA TYR A 170 -4.74 -1.66 11.21
C TYR A 170 -5.88 -1.15 12.09
N TRP A 171 -6.63 -2.03 12.78
CA TRP A 171 -7.56 -1.57 13.83
C TRP A 171 -6.83 -0.98 15.04
N PHE A 172 -5.67 -1.52 15.40
CA PHE A 172 -4.82 -0.96 16.46
C PHE A 172 -4.27 0.43 16.06
N ALA A 173 -3.74 0.58 14.84
CA ALA A 173 -3.33 1.86 14.27
C ALA A 173 -4.49 2.88 14.25
N PHE A 174 -5.70 2.46 13.87
CA PHE A 174 -6.90 3.30 13.96
C PHE A 174 -7.18 3.78 15.40
N GLY A 175 -7.17 2.85 16.36
CA GLY A 175 -7.37 3.16 17.78
C GLY A 175 -6.30 4.11 18.34
N VAL A 176 -5.03 3.94 17.94
CA VAL A 176 -3.95 4.86 18.30
C VAL A 176 -4.22 6.27 17.79
N GLY A 177 -4.67 6.44 16.55
CA GLY A 177 -5.02 7.76 16.03
C GLY A 177 -6.23 8.40 16.73
N VAL A 178 -7.22 7.62 17.17
CA VAL A 178 -8.31 8.11 18.03
C VAL A 178 -7.77 8.59 19.38
N VAL A 179 -6.84 7.86 20.01
CA VAL A 179 -6.18 8.30 21.25
C VAL A 179 -5.35 9.57 21.04
N GLN A 180 -4.63 9.68 19.91
CA GLN A 180 -3.89 10.89 19.54
C GLN A 180 -4.83 12.08 19.32
N TRP A 181 -5.94 11.89 18.62
CA TRP A 181 -6.95 12.92 18.39
C TRP A 181 -7.58 13.41 19.70
N LEU A 182 -7.93 12.49 20.61
CA LEU A 182 -8.40 12.82 21.96
C LEU A 182 -7.32 13.56 22.77
N ALA A 183 -6.05 13.14 22.69
CA ALA A 183 -4.95 13.80 23.38
C ALA A 183 -4.69 15.24 22.89
N ILE A 184 -4.93 15.51 21.61
CA ILE A 184 -4.93 16.86 21.03
C ILE A 184 -6.12 17.67 21.58
N HIS A 185 -7.35 17.17 21.43
CA HIS A 185 -8.57 17.93 21.74
C HIS A 185 -8.76 18.17 23.25
N LEU A 186 -8.30 17.24 24.09
CA LEU A 186 -8.35 17.34 25.55
C LEU A 186 -7.02 17.83 26.16
N GLN A 187 -6.06 18.26 25.33
CA GLN A 187 -4.75 18.77 25.73
C GLN A 187 -3.99 17.88 26.75
N LEU A 188 -4.03 16.56 26.53
CA LEU A 188 -3.40 15.57 27.40
C LEU A 188 -1.89 15.52 27.17
N GLY A 189 -1.16 16.51 27.71
CA GLY A 189 0.28 16.70 27.49
C GLY A 189 1.14 15.46 27.74
N ALA A 190 0.80 14.59 28.69
CA ALA A 190 1.51 13.33 28.92
C ALA A 190 1.37 12.34 27.75
N VAL A 191 0.19 12.28 27.11
CA VAL A 191 -0.08 11.40 25.96
C VAL A 191 0.51 12.00 24.68
N GLN A 192 0.37 13.32 24.48
CA GLN A 192 1.06 14.03 23.39
C GLN A 192 2.59 13.86 23.51
N GLY A 193 3.13 13.97 24.73
CA GLY A 193 4.55 13.77 25.02
C GLY A 193 5.02 12.34 24.75
N TYR A 194 4.26 11.32 25.17
CA TYR A 194 4.58 9.92 24.85
C TYR A 194 4.70 9.69 23.33
N PHE A 195 3.69 10.10 22.56
CA PHE A 195 3.76 9.97 21.10
C PHE A 195 4.82 10.88 20.47
N GLY A 196 5.11 12.03 21.09
CA GLY A 196 6.18 12.93 20.68
C GLY A 196 7.58 12.31 20.75
N HIS A 197 7.80 11.32 21.63
CA HIS A 197 9.05 10.54 21.69
C HIS A 197 8.98 9.24 20.87
N LEU A 198 7.78 8.65 20.70
CA LEU A 198 7.61 7.43 19.91
C LEU A 198 7.74 7.68 18.41
N MET A 199 7.24 8.80 17.92
CA MET A 199 7.25 9.17 16.51
C MET A 199 8.55 9.91 16.16
N TYR A 200 9.25 9.48 15.10
CA TYR A 200 10.44 10.17 14.58
C TYR A 200 10.13 11.61 14.16
N ARG A 201 8.88 11.88 13.79
CA ARG A 201 8.32 13.23 13.63
C ARG A 201 6.94 13.29 14.26
N SER A 202 6.79 14.14 15.28
CA SER A 202 5.50 14.41 15.91
C SER A 202 4.73 15.47 15.15
N TYR A 203 3.58 15.09 14.59
CA TYR A 203 2.54 16.01 14.11
C TYR A 203 1.47 16.26 15.19
N ILE A 204 1.61 15.63 16.37
CA ILE A 204 0.57 15.58 17.42
C ILE A 204 0.67 16.78 18.36
N THR A 205 1.87 17.27 18.61
CA THR A 205 2.12 18.48 19.42
C THR A 205 1.74 19.74 18.62
N THR A 206 1.05 20.69 19.24
CA THR A 206 0.73 21.99 18.63
C THR A 206 1.96 22.91 18.55
N GLY A 207 2.00 23.80 17.57
CA GLY A 207 3.01 24.87 17.46
C GLY A 207 4.44 24.42 17.10
N VAL A 208 4.69 23.11 16.93
CA VAL A 208 5.97 22.59 16.43
C VAL A 208 5.93 22.40 14.91
N ALA A 209 7.11 22.36 14.28
CA ALA A 209 7.31 22.42 12.83
C ALA A 209 6.43 21.48 11.97
N TRP A 210 6.07 20.30 12.48
CA TRP A 210 5.26 19.32 11.75
C TRP A 210 3.79 19.29 12.19
N GLY A 211 3.48 19.61 13.45
CA GLY A 211 2.09 19.59 13.95
C GLY A 211 1.25 20.75 13.45
N GLY A 212 1.85 21.93 13.31
CA GLY A 212 1.15 23.17 13.01
C GLY A 212 0.23 23.61 14.15
N ASP A 213 -0.64 24.58 13.88
CA ASP A 213 -1.40 25.32 14.90
C ASP A 213 -2.34 24.46 15.76
N ARG A 214 -2.81 23.31 15.22
CA ARG A 214 -3.88 22.50 15.82
C ARG A 214 -3.49 21.08 16.19
N GLY A 215 -2.33 20.59 15.76
CA GLY A 215 -1.95 19.18 15.90
C GLY A 215 -2.80 18.24 15.02
N ARG A 216 -2.24 17.09 14.62
CA ARG A 216 -2.87 16.13 13.71
C ARG A 216 -2.53 14.68 14.13
N PRO A 217 -3.53 13.78 14.24
CA PRO A 217 -3.27 12.37 14.54
C PRO A 217 -2.57 11.67 13.36
N GLN A 218 -1.59 10.82 13.69
CA GLN A 218 -0.73 10.11 12.74
C GLN A 218 -1.04 8.62 12.61
N PHE A 219 -1.77 8.02 13.55
CA PHE A 219 -2.17 6.60 13.49
C PHE A 219 -0.98 5.60 13.42
N LEU A 220 0.21 5.99 13.93
CA LEU A 220 1.53 5.33 13.79
C LEU A 220 2.25 5.51 12.43
N PHE A 221 1.64 6.21 11.47
CA PHE A 221 2.28 6.53 10.19
C PHE A 221 3.26 7.71 10.28
N ALA A 222 4.27 7.75 9.41
CA ALA A 222 5.29 8.80 9.37
C ALA A 222 4.71 10.22 9.22
N GLU A 223 3.72 10.38 8.35
CA GLU A 223 2.89 11.60 8.28
C GLU A 223 1.42 11.28 7.98
N PRO A 224 0.47 12.17 8.30
CA PRO A 224 -0.96 11.92 8.04
C PRO A 224 -1.31 11.67 6.57
N SER A 225 -0.48 12.13 5.62
CA SER A 225 -0.61 11.80 4.19
C SER A 225 -0.52 10.31 3.90
N TYR A 226 0.23 9.55 4.72
CA TYR A 226 0.50 8.13 4.45
C TYR A 226 -0.71 7.25 4.78
N ILE A 227 -1.74 7.76 5.46
CA ILE A 227 -3.00 7.04 5.69
C ILE A 227 -3.56 6.51 4.36
N GLY A 228 -3.65 7.35 3.33
CA GLY A 228 -4.13 6.95 2.00
C GLY A 228 -3.22 5.92 1.32
N MET A 229 -1.90 6.06 1.47
CA MET A 229 -0.91 5.08 0.98
C MET A 229 -1.23 3.67 1.50
N HIS A 230 -1.46 3.52 2.80
CA HIS A 230 -1.75 2.20 3.38
C HIS A 230 -3.16 1.71 3.07
N LEU A 231 -4.19 2.57 3.16
CA LEU A 231 -5.57 2.16 2.87
C LEU A 231 -5.75 1.72 1.42
N PHE A 232 -5.08 2.37 0.47
CA PHE A 232 -5.30 2.12 -0.97
C PHE A 232 -4.16 1.33 -1.65
N GLY A 233 -2.96 1.34 -1.08
CA GLY A 233 -1.83 0.52 -1.54
C GLY A 233 -1.74 -0.87 -0.91
N VAL A 234 -2.24 -1.05 0.32
CA VAL A 234 -2.20 -2.34 1.05
C VAL A 234 -3.59 -2.93 1.28
N LEU A 235 -4.51 -2.18 1.91
CA LEU A 235 -5.80 -2.75 2.31
C LEU A 235 -6.80 -2.92 1.15
N LEU A 236 -6.96 -1.92 0.27
CA LEU A 236 -7.87 -2.01 -0.88
C LEU A 236 -7.51 -3.15 -1.85
N PRO A 237 -6.23 -3.40 -2.18
CA PRO A 237 -5.90 -4.54 -3.02
C PRO A 237 -5.98 -5.88 -2.29
N LEU A 238 -5.74 -5.90 -0.98
CA LEU A 238 -6.01 -7.08 -0.16
C LEU A 238 -7.52 -7.39 -0.12
N PHE A 239 -8.39 -6.37 -0.11
CA PHE A 239 -9.83 -6.52 -0.29
C PHE A 239 -10.16 -7.10 -1.68
N TRP A 240 -9.54 -6.62 -2.76
CA TRP A 240 -9.76 -7.18 -4.10
C TRP A 240 -9.31 -8.64 -4.23
N LEU A 241 -8.20 -9.02 -3.58
CA LEU A 241 -7.71 -10.40 -3.51
C LEU A 241 -8.66 -11.27 -2.67
N MET A 242 -9.01 -10.85 -1.45
CA MET A 242 -9.92 -11.57 -0.57
C MET A 242 -11.30 -11.73 -1.18
N ARG A 243 -11.84 -10.72 -1.90
CA ARG A 243 -13.15 -10.82 -2.55
C ARG A 243 -13.27 -11.99 -3.56
N ARG A 244 -12.16 -12.45 -4.13
CA ARG A 244 -12.12 -13.64 -5.00
C ARG A 244 -12.04 -14.97 -4.25
N ARG A 245 -11.73 -14.96 -2.94
CA ARG A 245 -11.47 -16.15 -2.12
C ARG A 245 -12.41 -16.29 -0.93
N ASP A 246 -12.54 -15.26 -0.10
CA ASP A 246 -13.35 -15.23 1.12
C ASP A 246 -14.13 -13.92 1.26
N ARG A 247 -15.45 -14.06 1.33
CA ARG A 247 -16.40 -12.94 1.40
C ARG A 247 -16.46 -12.29 2.79
N VAL A 248 -16.15 -13.01 3.86
CA VAL A 248 -16.15 -12.51 5.25
C VAL A 248 -14.92 -11.62 5.49
N PHE A 249 -13.74 -12.06 5.08
CA PHE A 249 -12.52 -11.26 5.14
C PHE A 249 -12.60 -10.04 4.21
N ALA A 250 -13.19 -10.19 3.01
CA ALA A 250 -13.47 -9.04 2.15
C ALA A 250 -14.40 -8.01 2.81
N GLU A 251 -15.51 -8.43 3.44
CA GLU A 251 -16.39 -7.51 4.17
C GLU A 251 -15.70 -6.84 5.37
N ARG A 252 -14.84 -7.57 6.10
CA ARG A 252 -14.03 -7.01 7.20
C ARG A 252 -13.05 -5.95 6.72
N LEU A 253 -12.32 -6.22 5.63
CA LEU A 253 -11.39 -5.25 5.01
C LEU A 253 -12.13 -4.01 4.49
N LYS A 254 -13.27 -4.20 3.80
CA LYS A 254 -14.10 -3.08 3.32
C LYS A 254 -14.57 -2.18 4.47
N ARG A 255 -15.04 -2.76 5.59
CA ARG A 255 -15.45 -2.00 6.79
C ARG A 255 -14.28 -1.24 7.39
N LEU A 256 -13.12 -1.89 7.53
CA LEU A 256 -11.89 -1.26 8.02
C LEU A 256 -11.47 -0.07 7.14
N ILE A 257 -11.39 -0.23 5.82
CA ILE A 257 -11.02 0.86 4.89
C ILE A 257 -11.98 2.05 5.02
N VAL A 258 -13.29 1.80 5.02
CA VAL A 258 -14.31 2.86 5.11
C VAL A 258 -14.27 3.58 6.46
N VAL A 259 -14.18 2.86 7.58
CA VAL A 259 -14.12 3.47 8.92
C VAL A 259 -12.80 4.22 9.13
N PHE A 260 -11.68 3.67 8.66
CA PHE A 260 -10.38 4.33 8.78
C PHE A 260 -10.35 5.62 7.95
N ALA A 261 -10.77 5.58 6.67
CA ALA A 261 -10.82 6.76 5.81
C ALA A 261 -11.77 7.83 6.37
N ALA A 262 -13.02 7.48 6.67
CA ALA A 262 -14.01 8.42 7.21
C ALA A 262 -13.59 8.98 8.57
N GLY A 263 -13.07 8.13 9.47
CA GLY A 263 -12.56 8.55 10.77
C GLY A 263 -11.36 9.49 10.64
N SER A 264 -10.44 9.22 9.72
CA SER A 264 -9.26 10.08 9.49
C SER A 264 -9.63 11.45 8.93
N VAL A 265 -10.67 11.53 8.09
CA VAL A 265 -11.24 12.81 7.62
C VAL A 265 -11.93 13.55 8.76
N LEU A 266 -12.81 12.89 9.52
CA LEU A 266 -13.51 13.48 10.68
C LEU A 266 -12.55 13.95 11.79
N MET A 267 -11.43 13.25 11.98
CA MET A 267 -10.37 13.62 12.93
C MET A 267 -9.41 14.69 12.40
N GLY A 268 -9.64 15.26 11.21
CA GLY A 268 -8.85 16.37 10.66
C GLY A 268 -7.39 16.02 10.35
N SER A 269 -7.06 14.74 10.18
CA SER A 269 -5.68 14.25 10.02
C SER A 269 -4.94 14.93 8.86
N GLY A 270 -5.61 15.14 7.73
CA GLY A 270 -5.14 15.97 6.64
C GLY A 270 -6.11 16.00 5.47
N THR A 271 -5.97 17.00 4.60
CA THR A 271 -6.76 17.11 3.36
C THR A 271 -6.42 16.00 2.37
N ARG A 272 -5.24 15.40 2.48
CA ARG A 272 -4.74 14.37 1.57
C ARG A 272 -5.59 13.10 1.57
N ILE A 273 -6.03 12.61 2.73
CA ILE A 273 -6.88 11.41 2.80
C ILE A 273 -8.25 11.63 2.12
N ILE A 274 -8.72 12.88 1.99
CA ILE A 274 -9.92 13.21 1.18
C ILE A 274 -9.64 12.92 -0.30
N LEU A 275 -8.58 13.52 -0.86
CA LEU A 275 -8.20 13.32 -2.27
C LEU A 275 -7.88 11.85 -2.58
N ASP A 276 -7.15 11.18 -1.70
CA ASP A 276 -6.79 9.77 -1.86
C ASP A 276 -8.04 8.87 -1.87
N SER A 277 -9.01 9.17 -0.98
CA SER A 277 -10.30 8.48 -0.95
C SER A 277 -11.15 8.72 -2.19
N LEU A 278 -11.11 9.94 -2.76
CA LEU A 278 -11.81 10.27 -4.00
C LEU A 278 -11.20 9.53 -5.21
N VAL A 279 -9.87 9.50 -5.32
CA VAL A 279 -9.16 8.74 -6.36
C VAL A 279 -9.44 7.25 -6.22
N ALA A 280 -9.34 6.70 -5.01
CA ALA A 280 -9.67 5.30 -4.74
C ALA A 280 -11.14 4.97 -5.03
N LEU A 281 -12.09 5.87 -4.72
CA LEU A 281 -13.51 5.71 -5.02
C LEU A 281 -13.75 5.66 -6.54
N ILE A 282 -13.14 6.55 -7.32
CA ILE A 282 -13.21 6.54 -8.79
C ILE A 282 -12.64 5.22 -9.34
N VAL A 283 -11.46 4.80 -8.87
CA VAL A 283 -10.84 3.52 -9.23
C VAL A 283 -11.76 2.34 -8.92
N VAL A 284 -12.39 2.32 -7.73
CA VAL A 284 -13.36 1.27 -7.35
C VAL A 284 -14.61 1.30 -8.23
N ILE A 285 -15.21 2.46 -8.52
CA ILE A 285 -16.37 2.56 -9.43
C ILE A 285 -16.02 2.03 -10.82
N VAL A 286 -14.83 2.36 -11.34
CA VAL A 286 -14.33 1.83 -12.62
C VAL A 286 -14.13 0.32 -12.55
N VAL A 287 -13.55 -0.23 -11.48
CA VAL A 287 -13.32 -1.68 -11.27
C VAL A 287 -14.62 -2.46 -11.09
N GLU A 288 -15.62 -1.91 -10.41
CA GLU A 288 -16.89 -2.60 -10.14
C GLU A 288 -17.90 -2.51 -11.28
N THR A 289 -17.94 -1.40 -12.03
CA THR A 289 -18.91 -1.22 -13.12
C THR A 289 -18.62 -2.17 -14.30
N PRO A 290 -19.55 -3.06 -14.71
CA PRO A 290 -19.39 -3.86 -15.91
C PRO A 290 -19.73 -3.02 -17.15
N TRP A 291 -18.78 -2.21 -17.62
CA TRP A 291 -18.96 -1.21 -18.70
C TRP A 291 -19.50 -1.77 -20.03
N ARG A 292 -19.38 -3.09 -20.28
CA ARG A 292 -19.94 -3.78 -21.45
C ARG A 292 -21.44 -4.11 -21.32
N ASP A 293 -22.00 -4.09 -20.11
CA ASP A 293 -23.45 -4.29 -19.86
C ASP A 293 -24.17 -2.93 -19.98
N ALA A 294 -24.95 -2.78 -21.06
CA ALA A 294 -25.70 -1.56 -21.36
C ALA A 294 -26.73 -1.19 -20.29
N LYS A 295 -27.25 -2.15 -19.50
CA LYS A 295 -28.21 -1.90 -18.41
C LYS A 295 -27.51 -1.43 -17.13
N ARG A 296 -26.27 -1.85 -16.89
CA ARG A 296 -25.48 -1.47 -15.69
C ARG A 296 -24.57 -0.27 -15.90
N ARG A 297 -24.13 0.00 -17.14
CA ARG A 297 -23.30 1.16 -17.51
C ARG A 297 -23.85 2.51 -17.02
N PRO A 298 -25.16 2.83 -17.12
CA PRO A 298 -25.70 4.10 -16.62
C PRO A 298 -25.49 4.29 -15.11
N ARG A 299 -25.60 3.23 -14.31
CA ARG A 299 -25.35 3.29 -12.86
C ARG A 299 -23.90 3.66 -12.55
N GLY A 300 -22.94 3.13 -13.30
CA GLY A 300 -21.53 3.50 -13.16
C GLY A 300 -21.24 4.94 -13.57
N ILE A 301 -21.90 5.44 -14.63
CA ILE A 301 -21.82 6.86 -15.03
C ILE A 301 -22.37 7.76 -13.93
N VAL A 302 -23.56 7.46 -13.39
CA VAL A 302 -24.15 8.21 -12.25
C VAL A 302 -23.26 8.15 -11.01
N GLN A 303 -22.59 7.02 -10.73
CA GLN A 303 -21.63 6.92 -9.64
C GLN A 303 -20.36 7.76 -9.87
N LEU A 304 -19.84 7.85 -11.10
CA LEU A 304 -18.72 8.75 -11.42
C LEU A 304 -19.11 10.23 -11.34
N ILE A 305 -20.31 10.59 -11.83
CA ILE A 305 -20.85 11.95 -11.66
C ILE A 305 -21.02 12.28 -10.17
N GLY A 306 -21.58 11.36 -9.39
CA GLY A 306 -21.71 11.51 -7.94
C GLY A 306 -20.35 11.63 -7.21
N ALA A 307 -19.33 10.89 -7.65
CA ALA A 307 -17.97 11.04 -7.12
C ALA A 307 -17.31 12.37 -7.52
N GLY A 308 -17.59 12.88 -8.73
CA GLY A 308 -17.14 14.21 -9.18
C GLY A 308 -17.83 15.35 -8.43
N LEU A 309 -19.14 15.24 -8.18
CA LEU A 309 -19.89 16.18 -7.35
C LEU A 309 -19.44 16.13 -5.88
N LEU A 310 -19.20 14.92 -5.34
CA LEU A 310 -18.63 14.76 -4.00
C LEU A 310 -17.24 15.38 -3.93
N ALA A 311 -16.39 15.18 -4.94
CA ALA A 311 -15.09 15.85 -5.02
C ALA A 311 -15.27 17.37 -4.99
N MET A 312 -16.10 17.94 -5.88
CA MET A 312 -16.40 19.38 -5.92
C MET A 312 -16.86 19.93 -4.56
N VAL A 313 -17.76 19.22 -3.87
CA VAL A 313 -18.29 19.66 -2.56
C VAL A 313 -17.24 19.51 -1.45
N SER A 314 -16.53 18.39 -1.38
CA SER A 314 -15.44 18.19 -0.40
C SER A 314 -14.32 19.20 -0.59
N PHE A 315 -14.00 19.56 -1.83
CA PHE A 315 -13.03 20.60 -2.16
C PHE A 315 -13.56 22.01 -1.84
N ALA A 316 -14.80 22.36 -2.20
CA ALA A 316 -15.38 23.68 -1.94
C ALA A 316 -15.67 23.93 -0.44
N ALA A 317 -15.85 22.88 0.37
CA ALA A 317 -15.97 22.97 1.81
C ALA A 317 -14.61 23.04 2.55
N ASP A 318 -13.49 22.80 1.85
CA ASP A 318 -12.14 22.90 2.41
C ASP A 318 -11.61 24.33 2.27
N SER A 319 -11.20 24.95 3.39
CA SER A 319 -10.67 26.32 3.38
C SER A 319 -9.41 26.46 2.50
N ARG A 320 -8.71 25.36 2.20
CA ARG A 320 -7.57 25.36 1.27
C ARG A 320 -7.93 25.66 -0.17
N LEU A 321 -9.14 25.34 -0.64
CA LEU A 321 -9.54 25.82 -1.97
C LEU A 321 -9.93 27.29 -1.98
N GLY A 322 -10.45 27.82 -0.87
CA GLY A 322 -10.63 29.28 -0.71
C GLY A 322 -9.31 30.02 -0.90
N SER A 323 -8.23 29.54 -0.28
CA SER A 323 -6.89 30.10 -0.48
C SER A 323 -6.25 29.75 -1.83
N ILE A 324 -6.50 28.58 -2.44
CA ILE A 324 -6.00 28.28 -3.79
C ILE A 324 -6.70 29.10 -4.88
N LEU A 325 -7.99 29.41 -4.72
CA LEU A 325 -8.73 30.29 -5.63
C LEU A 325 -8.29 31.75 -5.52
N GLY A 326 -7.81 32.19 -4.35
CA GLY A 326 -7.27 33.54 -4.14
C GLY A 326 -5.78 33.68 -4.48
N ASN A 327 -4.96 32.69 -4.11
CA ASN A 327 -3.49 32.77 -4.09
C ASN A 327 -2.81 31.75 -5.03
N GLY A 328 -3.57 31.07 -5.90
CA GLY A 328 -3.03 30.05 -6.80
C GLY A 328 -2.41 28.87 -6.04
N MET A 329 -1.30 28.33 -6.55
CA MET A 329 -0.65 27.14 -5.96
C MET A 329 -0.16 27.36 -4.53
N GLU A 330 0.16 28.60 -4.15
CA GLU A 330 0.61 28.98 -2.80
C GLU A 330 -0.49 28.83 -1.75
N GLY A 331 -1.76 28.80 -2.17
CA GLY A 331 -2.92 28.65 -1.28
C GLY A 331 -2.91 27.36 -0.44
N ASP A 332 -2.13 26.35 -0.84
CA ASP A 332 -1.75 25.23 0.02
C ASP A 332 -0.23 25.06 0.00
N GLY A 333 0.44 25.59 1.03
CA GLY A 333 1.89 25.43 1.22
C GLY A 333 2.37 23.98 1.24
N SER A 334 1.52 23.00 1.59
CA SER A 334 1.88 21.57 1.51
C SER A 334 1.77 20.99 0.10
N PHE A 335 0.98 21.60 -0.79
CA PHE A 335 0.96 21.28 -2.21
C PHE A 335 2.12 21.97 -2.93
N PHE A 336 2.30 23.28 -2.69
CA PHE A 336 3.41 24.05 -3.23
C PHE A 336 4.78 23.47 -2.86
N ALA A 337 4.96 23.04 -1.60
CA ALA A 337 6.17 22.36 -1.16
C ALA A 337 6.51 21.13 -2.01
N ARG A 338 5.51 20.28 -2.32
CA ARG A 338 5.72 19.09 -3.16
C ARG A 338 6.12 19.42 -4.59
N ILE A 339 5.67 20.56 -5.13
CA ILE A 339 6.09 21.04 -6.45
C ILE A 339 7.58 21.39 -6.41
N TRP A 340 8.02 22.28 -5.51
CA TRP A 340 9.42 22.72 -5.53
C TRP A 340 10.41 21.67 -5.00
N GLN A 341 10.00 20.80 -4.06
CA GLN A 341 10.80 19.63 -3.62
C GLN A 341 11.12 18.66 -4.76
N SER A 342 10.22 18.53 -5.76
CA SER A 342 10.51 17.78 -6.98
C SER A 342 11.19 18.62 -8.07
N LEU A 343 10.94 19.93 -8.14
CA LEU A 343 11.47 20.80 -9.20
C LEU A 343 12.99 20.97 -9.12
N GLY A 344 13.56 21.17 -7.92
CA GLY A 344 15.01 21.30 -7.73
C GLY A 344 15.83 20.17 -8.39
N PRO A 345 15.62 18.90 -8.01
CA PRO A 345 16.28 17.75 -8.64
C PRO A 345 16.08 17.67 -10.17
N LEU A 346 14.86 17.91 -10.66
CA LEU A 346 14.54 17.84 -12.09
C LEU A 346 15.26 18.95 -12.88
N CYS A 347 15.36 20.17 -12.33
CA CYS A 347 16.18 21.23 -12.88
C CYS A 347 17.68 20.87 -12.86
N GLY A 348 18.16 20.12 -11.87
CA GLY A 348 19.51 19.57 -11.87
C GLY A 348 19.79 18.65 -13.06
N ILE A 349 18.83 17.83 -13.47
CA ILE A 349 18.94 16.98 -14.67
C ILE A 349 19.04 17.84 -15.94
N VAL A 350 18.33 18.99 -16.00
CA VAL A 350 18.43 19.94 -17.13
C VAL A 350 19.79 20.66 -17.16
N GLU A 351 20.32 21.06 -16.01
CA GLU A 351 21.66 21.68 -15.89
C GLU A 351 22.80 20.70 -16.19
N ARG A 352 22.57 19.38 -16.06
CA ARG A 352 23.52 18.32 -16.45
C ARG A 352 22.87 17.29 -17.38
N PRO A 353 22.66 17.58 -18.68
CA PRO A 353 21.89 16.73 -19.59
C PRO A 353 22.37 15.27 -19.73
N TRP A 354 23.64 14.96 -19.42
CA TRP A 354 24.12 13.56 -19.42
C TRP A 354 23.51 12.72 -18.29
N THR A 355 23.17 13.34 -17.16
CA THR A 355 22.50 12.68 -16.01
C THR A 355 21.08 12.25 -16.36
N LEU A 356 20.46 12.80 -17.42
CA LEU A 356 19.16 12.35 -17.92
C LEU A 356 19.17 10.85 -18.28
N LEU A 357 20.32 10.29 -18.67
CA LEU A 357 20.43 8.87 -19.03
C LEU A 357 20.68 7.97 -17.82
N THR A 358 21.63 8.34 -16.95
CA THR A 358 22.17 7.46 -15.87
C THR A 358 21.86 7.93 -14.44
N GLY A 359 21.39 9.17 -14.28
CA GLY A 359 21.18 9.83 -12.99
C GLY A 359 22.44 10.50 -12.42
N TYR A 360 22.26 11.11 -11.26
CA TYR A 360 23.31 11.62 -10.37
C TYR A 360 23.95 10.50 -9.52
N GLY A 361 23.39 9.29 -9.56
CA GLY A 361 23.73 8.16 -8.71
C GLY A 361 22.89 8.10 -7.43
N ALA A 362 22.73 6.89 -6.88
CA ALA A 362 22.05 6.70 -5.59
C ALA A 362 22.66 7.58 -4.49
N GLY A 363 21.82 8.25 -3.71
CA GLY A 363 22.22 9.16 -2.62
C GLY A 363 22.49 10.61 -3.04
N ASN A 364 22.62 10.91 -4.33
CA ASN A 364 23.08 12.22 -4.82
C ASN A 364 21.94 13.17 -5.24
N ILE A 365 20.75 12.99 -4.65
CA ILE A 365 19.57 13.85 -4.88
C ILE A 365 19.84 15.28 -4.38
N ALA A 366 20.64 15.44 -3.33
CA ALA A 366 21.01 16.75 -2.80
C ALA A 366 21.87 17.54 -3.80
N ASP A 367 22.82 16.89 -4.47
CA ASP A 367 23.68 17.52 -5.47
C ASP A 367 22.87 17.97 -6.69
N ALA A 368 21.92 17.15 -7.16
CA ALA A 368 20.95 17.53 -8.19
C ALA A 368 20.07 18.72 -7.75
N THR A 369 19.65 18.74 -6.48
CA THR A 369 18.84 19.82 -5.90
C THR A 369 19.62 21.13 -5.86
N HIS A 370 20.86 21.11 -5.35
CA HIS A 370 21.77 22.26 -5.34
C HIS A 370 22.08 22.77 -6.75
N GLN A 371 22.33 21.86 -7.70
CA GLN A 371 22.63 22.18 -9.10
C GLN A 371 21.43 22.84 -9.79
N GLY A 372 20.23 22.31 -9.58
CA GLY A 372 18.99 22.82 -10.18
C GLY A 372 18.37 24.03 -9.46
N ALA A 373 18.84 24.38 -8.25
CA ALA A 373 18.20 25.39 -7.38
C ALA A 373 17.95 26.74 -8.07
N GLY A 374 18.93 27.23 -8.86
CA GLY A 374 18.81 28.50 -9.58
C GLY A 374 17.75 28.46 -10.69
N LEU A 375 17.78 27.44 -11.54
CA LEU A 375 16.79 27.23 -12.60
C LEU A 375 15.40 26.96 -12.02
N ALA A 376 15.30 26.19 -10.94
CA ALA A 376 14.03 25.93 -10.25
C ALA A 376 13.44 27.21 -9.65
N ALA A 377 14.25 28.06 -9.02
CA ALA A 377 13.83 29.37 -8.53
C ALA A 377 13.37 30.31 -9.66
N TRP A 378 14.05 30.28 -10.82
CA TRP A 378 13.63 31.02 -12.01
C TRP A 378 12.29 30.50 -12.56
N VAL A 379 12.09 29.19 -12.67
CA VAL A 379 10.83 28.58 -13.11
C VAL A 379 9.68 28.96 -12.18
N LEU A 380 9.87 28.89 -10.85
CA LEU A 380 8.84 29.32 -9.88
C LEU A 380 8.48 30.80 -10.06
N SER A 381 9.48 31.66 -10.22
CA SER A 381 9.29 33.09 -10.47
C SER A 381 8.56 33.36 -11.79
N ALA A 382 8.87 32.62 -12.86
CA ALA A 382 8.18 32.71 -14.14
C ALA A 382 6.72 32.19 -14.08
N MET A 383 6.46 31.21 -13.21
CA MET A 383 5.10 30.76 -12.85
C MET A 383 4.36 31.73 -11.90
N HIS A 384 4.94 32.91 -11.61
CA HIS A 384 4.40 33.93 -10.71
C HIS A 384 4.19 33.44 -9.26
N ALA A 385 5.06 32.53 -8.78
CA ALA A 385 5.02 32.01 -7.42
C ALA A 385 6.27 32.42 -6.61
N ASP A 386 6.12 32.61 -5.29
CA ASP A 386 7.23 32.99 -4.41
C ASP A 386 8.27 31.88 -4.30
N ALA A 387 9.43 32.10 -4.93
CA ALA A 387 10.56 31.19 -4.87
C ALA A 387 11.29 31.19 -3.51
N LYS A 388 11.06 32.16 -2.61
CA LYS A 388 11.81 32.29 -1.35
C LYS A 388 11.78 31.04 -0.45
N PRO A 389 10.65 30.35 -0.23
CA PRO A 389 10.63 29.13 0.58
C PRO A 389 11.44 28.00 -0.06
N ALA A 390 11.38 27.88 -1.40
CA ALA A 390 12.13 26.91 -2.17
C ALA A 390 13.64 27.19 -2.10
N ILE A 391 14.07 28.43 -2.35
CA ILE A 391 15.47 28.87 -2.25
C ILE A 391 16.02 28.60 -0.85
N SER A 392 15.26 28.96 0.19
CA SER A 392 15.64 28.74 1.59
C SER A 392 15.83 27.26 1.90
N TRP A 393 14.96 26.38 1.38
CA TRP A 393 15.09 24.93 1.55
C TRP A 393 16.24 24.34 0.73
N TYR A 394 16.40 24.73 -0.55
CA TYR A 394 17.53 24.30 -1.39
C TYR A 394 18.88 24.67 -0.77
N ALA A 395 18.98 25.72 0.04
CA ALA A 395 20.21 26.16 0.68
C ALA A 395 20.58 25.41 1.98
N VAL A 396 19.68 24.55 2.52
CA VAL A 396 19.88 23.88 3.82
C VAL A 396 19.69 22.36 3.80
N ILE A 397 19.37 21.77 2.64
CA ILE A 397 19.31 20.31 2.49
C ILE A 397 20.70 19.69 2.42
N ALA A 398 20.83 18.50 3.02
CA ALA A 398 22.02 17.65 2.95
C ALA A 398 21.63 16.30 2.31
N PRO A 399 22.60 15.48 1.84
CA PRO A 399 22.30 14.16 1.27
C PRO A 399 21.45 13.27 2.19
N ASP A 400 21.66 13.36 3.50
CA ASP A 400 20.93 12.58 4.51
C ASP A 400 19.57 13.20 4.88
N THR A 401 19.27 14.41 4.41
CA THR A 401 18.08 15.20 4.77
C THR A 401 17.34 15.78 3.57
N VAL A 402 17.66 15.37 2.34
CA VAL A 402 16.94 15.73 1.12
C VAL A 402 15.79 14.74 0.87
N TRP A 403 14.69 15.22 0.29
CA TRP A 403 13.52 14.43 -0.06
C TRP A 403 12.73 15.14 -1.17
N THR A 404 11.91 14.43 -1.93
CA THR A 404 11.17 15.02 -3.08
C THR A 404 9.67 14.81 -3.03
N MET A 405 9.17 14.03 -2.06
CA MET A 405 7.78 13.57 -1.94
C MET A 405 7.26 12.72 -3.11
N CYS A 406 8.13 12.32 -4.05
CA CYS A 406 7.77 11.63 -5.29
C CYS A 406 8.83 10.59 -5.69
N ALA A 407 8.49 9.30 -5.65
CA ALA A 407 9.45 8.23 -5.97
C ALA A 407 9.89 8.24 -7.43
N TYR A 408 9.10 8.84 -8.33
CA TYR A 408 9.51 9.08 -9.72
C TYR A 408 10.60 10.13 -9.83
N THR A 409 10.53 11.20 -9.04
CA THR A 409 11.59 12.22 -9.00
C THR A 409 12.86 11.62 -8.43
N ASN A 410 12.79 10.84 -7.34
CA ASN A 410 13.94 10.12 -6.80
C ASN A 410 14.53 9.16 -7.86
N ALA A 411 13.70 8.30 -8.47
CA ALA A 411 14.19 7.30 -9.43
C ALA A 411 14.82 7.91 -10.70
N LEU A 412 14.26 9.00 -11.21
CA LEU A 412 14.83 9.73 -12.36
C LEU A 412 16.10 10.49 -11.98
N THR A 413 16.15 11.08 -10.79
CA THR A 413 17.34 11.80 -10.31
C THR A 413 18.50 10.85 -10.04
N GLU A 414 18.26 9.73 -9.37
CA GLU A 414 19.32 8.80 -8.97
C GLU A 414 19.78 7.88 -10.10
N PHE A 415 18.87 7.42 -10.98
CA PHE A 415 19.15 6.35 -11.95
C PHE A 415 18.82 6.69 -13.42
N GLY A 416 18.34 7.91 -13.67
CA GLY A 416 18.04 8.41 -15.02
C GLY A 416 16.92 7.66 -15.76
N LEU A 417 16.72 8.03 -17.02
CA LEU A 417 15.77 7.38 -17.92
C LEU A 417 16.12 5.91 -18.18
N ILE A 418 17.39 5.49 -18.11
CA ILE A 418 17.78 4.09 -18.30
C ILE A 418 17.31 3.24 -17.11
N GLY A 419 17.61 3.66 -15.87
CA GLY A 419 17.19 2.94 -14.66
C GLY A 419 15.68 2.91 -14.51
N PHE A 420 15.03 4.07 -14.66
CA PHE A 420 13.57 4.17 -14.57
C PHE A 420 12.85 3.43 -15.71
N GLY A 421 13.31 3.59 -16.95
CA GLY A 421 12.74 2.92 -18.11
C GLY A 421 12.88 1.39 -18.05
N LEU A 422 14.05 0.89 -17.61
CA LEU A 422 14.27 -0.52 -17.35
C LEU A 422 13.31 -1.06 -16.27
N PHE A 423 13.10 -0.31 -15.19
CA PHE A 423 12.20 -0.68 -14.11
C PHE A 423 10.74 -0.78 -14.57
N VAL A 424 10.23 0.24 -15.27
CA VAL A 424 8.86 0.24 -15.83
C VAL A 424 8.70 -0.88 -16.85
N PHE A 425 9.65 -1.05 -17.77
CA PHE A 425 9.63 -2.15 -18.74
C PHE A 425 9.61 -3.51 -18.05
N MET A 426 10.46 -3.72 -17.04
CA MET A 426 10.52 -4.96 -16.27
C MET A 426 9.19 -5.29 -15.59
N VAL A 427 8.58 -4.32 -14.89
CA VAL A 427 7.27 -4.51 -14.22
C VAL A 427 6.19 -4.89 -15.23
N LEU A 428 6.04 -4.11 -16.30
CA LEU A 428 5.03 -4.36 -17.35
C LEU A 428 5.26 -5.70 -18.06
N ARG A 429 6.51 -6.01 -18.41
CA ARG A 429 6.91 -7.24 -19.12
C ARG A 429 6.74 -8.48 -18.24
N PHE A 430 6.95 -8.37 -16.93
CA PHE A 430 6.81 -9.47 -15.98
C PHE A 430 5.33 -9.77 -15.67
N ILE A 431 4.52 -8.73 -15.41
CA ILE A 431 3.05 -8.88 -15.27
C ILE A 431 2.49 -9.52 -16.54
N GLY A 432 2.80 -8.97 -17.72
CA GLY A 432 2.38 -9.49 -19.02
C GLY A 432 3.03 -10.81 -19.47
N ARG A 433 3.85 -11.48 -18.63
CA ARG A 433 4.26 -12.89 -18.81
C ARG A 433 3.43 -13.87 -17.97
N HIS A 434 2.77 -13.39 -16.92
CA HIS A 434 2.21 -14.23 -15.87
C HIS A 434 0.72 -13.96 -15.57
N HIS A 435 0.15 -12.86 -16.06
CA HIS A 435 -1.25 -12.51 -15.84
C HIS A 435 -1.80 -11.64 -16.99
N ASP A 436 -3.04 -11.89 -17.42
CA ASP A 436 -3.70 -11.11 -18.47
C ASP A 436 -4.01 -9.67 -18.03
N TRP A 437 -4.07 -8.73 -18.97
CA TRP A 437 -4.41 -7.34 -18.70
C TRP A 437 -5.91 -7.14 -18.45
N THR A 438 -6.36 -7.57 -17.27
CA THR A 438 -7.74 -7.34 -16.81
C THR A 438 -7.92 -5.89 -16.35
N LYS A 439 -9.18 -5.42 -16.38
CA LYS A 439 -9.56 -4.10 -15.83
C LYS A 439 -9.08 -3.89 -14.39
N LEU A 440 -9.14 -4.92 -13.55
CA LEU A 440 -8.60 -4.86 -12.17
C LEU A 440 -7.08 -4.65 -12.17
N SER A 441 -6.35 -5.39 -13.01
CA SER A 441 -4.88 -5.28 -13.13
C SER A 441 -4.44 -3.89 -13.58
N VAL A 442 -5.12 -3.31 -14.57
CA VAL A 442 -4.85 -1.95 -15.07
C VAL A 442 -5.20 -0.90 -14.01
N CYS A 443 -6.39 -0.97 -13.41
CA CYS A 443 -6.81 -0.02 -12.38
C CYS A 443 -5.95 -0.09 -11.11
N TRP A 444 -5.50 -1.28 -10.70
CA TRP A 444 -4.56 -1.43 -9.59
C TRP A 444 -3.17 -0.89 -9.96
N LEU A 445 -2.66 -1.17 -11.17
CA LEU A 445 -1.40 -0.57 -11.63
C LEU A 445 -1.46 0.98 -11.67
N VAL A 446 -2.57 1.56 -12.15
CA VAL A 446 -2.78 3.03 -12.16
C VAL A 446 -2.89 3.59 -10.73
N LEU A 447 -3.55 2.88 -9.82
CA LEU A 447 -3.61 3.27 -8.41
C LEU A 447 -2.21 3.25 -7.77
N VAL A 448 -1.45 2.16 -7.94
CA VAL A 448 -0.05 2.08 -7.48
C VAL A 448 0.79 3.18 -8.12
N ALA A 449 0.63 3.44 -9.41
CA ALA A 449 1.37 4.48 -10.11
C ALA A 449 1.08 5.88 -9.53
N TYR A 450 -0.17 6.20 -9.20
CA TYR A 450 -0.45 7.42 -8.44
C TYR A 450 0.25 7.41 -7.07
N LEU A 451 0.13 6.33 -6.30
CA LEU A 451 0.69 6.26 -4.94
C LEU A 451 2.21 6.58 -4.91
N TYR A 452 2.97 6.25 -5.96
CA TYR A 452 4.40 6.62 -6.08
C TYR A 452 4.69 8.03 -6.67
N VAL A 453 3.69 8.76 -7.19
CA VAL A 453 3.75 10.24 -7.30
C VAL A 453 3.48 10.88 -5.94
N GLN A 454 2.67 10.18 -5.13
CA GLN A 454 2.06 10.69 -3.91
C GLN A 454 2.96 10.43 -2.66
N PHE A 455 4.06 9.66 -2.81
CA PHE A 455 5.02 9.21 -1.78
C PHE A 455 6.36 8.77 -2.42
N GLU A 456 7.47 8.72 -1.66
CA GLU A 456 8.83 8.60 -2.23
C GLU A 456 9.66 7.36 -1.88
N GLY A 457 9.28 6.56 -0.88
CA GLY A 457 10.07 5.41 -0.45
C GLY A 457 10.00 4.21 -1.40
N TYR A 458 11.14 3.66 -1.84
CA TYR A 458 11.13 2.47 -2.69
C TYR A 458 10.62 1.21 -1.98
N ALA A 459 10.86 1.07 -0.66
CA ALA A 459 10.53 -0.13 0.11
C ALA A 459 9.03 -0.37 0.37
N PHE A 460 8.13 0.50 -0.12
CA PHE A 460 6.70 0.41 0.23
C PHE A 460 6.02 -0.79 -0.43
N ALA A 461 5.11 -1.42 0.30
CA ALA A 461 4.60 -2.75 -0.02
C ALA A 461 3.71 -2.81 -1.29
N ALA A 462 3.15 -1.68 -1.75
CA ALA A 462 2.11 -1.71 -2.79
C ALA A 462 2.56 -2.27 -4.15
N LEU A 463 3.74 -1.90 -4.64
CA LEU A 463 4.27 -2.42 -5.91
C LEU A 463 4.71 -3.90 -5.83
N PRO A 464 5.53 -4.34 -4.86
CA PRO A 464 5.83 -5.77 -4.73
C PRO A 464 4.58 -6.60 -4.43
N PHE A 465 3.59 -6.08 -3.68
CA PHE A 465 2.31 -6.76 -3.49
C PHE A 465 1.50 -6.87 -4.79
N LEU A 466 1.43 -5.82 -5.63
CA LEU A 466 0.84 -5.86 -6.97
C LEU A 466 1.48 -6.96 -7.84
N ILE A 467 2.81 -6.96 -7.93
CA ILE A 467 3.56 -7.91 -8.77
C ILE A 467 3.38 -9.35 -8.26
N TRP A 468 3.54 -9.58 -6.95
CA TRP A 468 3.33 -10.91 -6.37
C TRP A 468 1.88 -11.37 -6.55
N ALA A 469 0.91 -10.54 -6.19
CA ALA A 469 -0.50 -10.92 -6.21
C ALA A 469 -1.02 -11.17 -7.63
N LEU A 470 -0.61 -10.38 -8.64
CA LEU A 470 -0.97 -10.69 -10.03
C LEU A 470 -0.28 -11.96 -10.53
N THR A 471 1.01 -12.15 -10.25
CA THR A 471 1.76 -13.33 -10.75
C THR A 471 1.50 -14.64 -10.00
N ARG A 472 0.92 -14.59 -8.80
CA ARG A 472 0.51 -15.76 -8.00
C ARG A 472 -1.01 -15.88 -7.77
N CYS A 473 -1.83 -14.98 -8.30
CA CYS A 473 -3.28 -14.88 -7.97
C CYS A 473 -4.01 -16.23 -8.04
N SER A 474 -3.85 -16.93 -9.17
CA SER A 474 -4.57 -18.18 -9.43
C SER A 474 -3.99 -19.37 -8.65
N GLU A 475 -2.72 -19.32 -8.23
CA GLU A 475 -2.14 -20.32 -7.34
C GLU A 475 -2.64 -20.07 -5.90
N PHE A 476 -2.57 -18.82 -5.42
CA PHE A 476 -3.01 -18.42 -4.09
C PHE A 476 -4.51 -18.63 -3.83
N ILE A 477 -5.36 -18.41 -4.84
CA ILE A 477 -6.80 -18.73 -4.75
C ILE A 477 -7.05 -20.25 -4.75
N ARG A 478 -6.17 -21.05 -5.39
CA ARG A 478 -6.24 -22.53 -5.43
C ARG A 478 -5.33 -23.23 -4.41
N ILE A 479 -4.87 -22.52 -3.38
CA ILE A 479 -4.46 -23.18 -2.14
C ILE A 479 -5.76 -23.58 -1.45
N ASP A 480 -6.34 -24.71 -1.81
CA ASP A 480 -7.54 -25.21 -1.13
C ASP A 480 -7.23 -25.47 0.36
N ASP A 481 -8.27 -25.41 1.20
CA ASP A 481 -8.14 -25.43 2.66
C ASP A 481 -7.87 -26.86 3.19
N ALA A 482 -6.72 -27.40 2.79
CA ALA A 482 -6.16 -28.69 3.21
C ALA A 482 -5.23 -28.54 4.44
N GLN A 483 -5.77 -27.93 5.50
CA GLN A 483 -5.18 -27.86 6.86
C GLN A 483 -6.25 -28.08 7.92
#